data_AF-A0A6H5G2M8-F1
#
_entry.id   AF-A0A6H5G2M8-F1
#
_cell.length_a   1.000
_cell.length_b   1.000
_cell.length_c   1.000
_cell.angle_alpha   90.00
_cell.angle_beta   90.00
_cell.angle_gamma   90.00
#
_symmetry.space_group_name_H-M   'P 1'
#
loop_
_entity.id
_entity.type
_entity.pdbx_description
1 polymer ?
#
loop_
_entity_poly.entity_id
_entity_poly.type
_entity_poly.pdbx_seq_one_letter_code
_entity_poly.pdbx_strand_id
1 'polypeptide(L)'
;MGIPHPRIHLKVFIFSVAFTLLTIGIVRFSKDPKNASRWRNEKIFPNGTHNVTISRIPSKDELRRIWIQKKIERLSSKFAEGAGKTNSSFEKPKYKPMKEANSRAHIFYYAWYRNVELDQVSRHWNDDDPGMQKDAFGLYKTDSLSGIRLSFYPKEGFYSSRNETVVAKHMGQLKKAGIGVIVVYWKPPGFEDSPEEVLEMLLSAALENGIKVALHVSPYYNWTLEHLLEQLKIFLKKYGSHKGIYRLRRRNRDLPVFYVYDPFDLGSSAWASVLSPTGSSSIRNTELDGVFIGLLADQAHRMEIKKSQFDVLFQHFKSHCRAFLISEAQNCITTNGSEQTYVRDD
;
A
#
# COMPACT_ATOMS: atom_id res chain seq x y z
N MET A 1 -8.39 -59.86 -16.40
CA MET A 1 -9.64 -59.62 -15.65
C MET A 1 -9.50 -60.24 -14.28
N GLY A 2 -9.12 -59.45 -13.27
CA GLY A 2 -9.02 -59.92 -11.88
C GLY A 2 -10.38 -59.81 -11.20
N ILE A 3 -10.93 -60.92 -10.72
CA ILE A 3 -12.16 -60.95 -9.95
C ILE A 3 -11.86 -60.32 -8.57
N PRO A 4 -12.56 -59.25 -8.14
CA PRO A 4 -12.29 -58.62 -6.86
C PRO A 4 -12.81 -59.48 -5.70
N HIS A 5 -12.02 -59.53 -4.63
CA HIS A 5 -12.19 -60.39 -3.46
C HIS A 5 -13.52 -60.08 -2.70
N PRO A 6 -14.35 -61.09 -2.35
CA PRO A 6 -15.69 -60.90 -1.78
C PRO A 6 -15.74 -60.22 -0.40
N ARG A 7 -14.60 -60.08 0.29
CA ARG A 7 -14.53 -59.47 1.64
C ARG A 7 -14.60 -57.93 1.63
N ILE A 8 -14.29 -57.28 0.51
CA ILE A 8 -14.31 -55.81 0.40
C ILE A 8 -15.75 -55.31 0.17
N HIS A 9 -16.54 -56.02 -0.64
CA HIS A 9 -17.94 -55.70 -0.89
C HIS A 9 -18.81 -55.83 0.36
N LEU A 10 -18.56 -56.83 1.22
CA LEU A 10 -19.33 -57.01 2.44
C LEU A 10 -19.11 -55.87 3.44
N LYS A 11 -17.88 -55.36 3.58
CA LYS A 11 -17.58 -54.24 4.49
C LYS A 11 -18.20 -52.93 4.00
N VAL A 12 -18.13 -52.65 2.70
CA VAL A 12 -18.75 -51.44 2.11
C VAL A 12 -20.28 -51.51 2.19
N PHE A 13 -20.86 -52.70 1.99
CA PHE A 13 -22.30 -52.93 2.13
C PHE A 13 -22.78 -52.75 3.57
N ILE A 14 -22.08 -53.35 4.56
CA ILE A 14 -22.41 -53.19 5.98
C ILE A 14 -22.30 -51.72 6.42
N PHE A 15 -21.29 -50.99 5.94
CA PHE A 15 -21.13 -49.57 6.28
C PHE A 15 -22.24 -48.70 5.70
N SER A 16 -22.66 -48.98 4.46
CA SER A 16 -23.78 -48.28 3.81
C SER A 16 -25.12 -48.54 4.51
N VAL A 17 -25.37 -49.79 4.92
CA VAL A 17 -26.58 -50.15 5.69
C VAL A 17 -26.56 -49.49 7.08
N ALA A 18 -25.43 -49.50 7.78
CA ALA A 18 -25.30 -48.86 9.08
C ALA A 18 -25.52 -47.33 9.00
N PHE A 19 -24.98 -46.67 7.97
CA PHE A 19 -25.18 -45.24 7.74
C PHE A 19 -26.64 -44.90 7.40
N THR A 20 -27.31 -45.76 6.64
CA THR A 20 -28.72 -45.61 6.29
C THR A 20 -29.63 -45.81 7.51
N LEU A 21 -29.33 -46.80 8.37
CA LEU A 21 -30.06 -47.00 9.62
C LEU A 21 -29.83 -45.87 10.63
N LEU A 22 -28.62 -45.32 10.70
CA LEU A 22 -28.31 -44.15 11.53
C LEU A 22 -29.08 -42.92 11.09
N THR A 23 -29.15 -42.64 9.79
CA THR A 23 -29.91 -41.49 9.25
C THR A 23 -31.41 -41.65 9.44
N ILE A 24 -31.95 -42.86 9.25
CA ILE A 24 -33.36 -43.17 9.58
C ILE A 24 -33.63 -43.01 11.08
N GLY A 25 -32.70 -43.42 11.94
CA GLY A 25 -32.77 -43.23 13.40
C GLY A 25 -32.82 -41.75 13.79
N ILE A 26 -31.95 -40.92 13.22
CA ILE A 26 -31.92 -39.47 13.46
C ILE A 26 -33.21 -38.80 12.96
N VAL A 27 -33.70 -39.19 11.78
CA VAL A 27 -34.96 -38.65 11.23
C VAL A 27 -36.18 -39.08 12.05
N ARG A 28 -36.21 -40.32 12.57
CA ARG A 28 -37.26 -40.76 13.50
C ARG A 28 -37.18 -40.07 14.85
N PHE A 29 -35.99 -39.86 15.42
CA PHE A 29 -35.80 -39.10 16.66
C PHE A 29 -36.19 -37.62 16.49
N SER A 30 -35.94 -37.06 15.30
CA SER A 30 -36.37 -35.70 14.94
C SER A 30 -37.88 -35.57 14.72
N LYS A 31 -38.61 -36.69 14.51
CA LYS A 31 -40.05 -36.71 14.25
C LYS A 31 -40.89 -37.25 15.41
N ASP A 32 -40.29 -37.50 16.59
CA ASP A 32 -41.06 -37.90 17.76
C ASP A 32 -41.98 -36.75 18.22
N PRO A 33 -43.32 -36.89 18.13
CA PRO A 33 -44.27 -35.82 18.46
C PRO A 33 -44.20 -35.40 19.92
N LYS A 34 -43.59 -36.20 20.80
CA LYS A 34 -43.47 -35.90 22.23
C LYS A 34 -42.44 -34.82 22.55
N ASN A 35 -41.51 -34.52 21.64
CA ASN A 35 -40.55 -33.41 21.80
C ASN A 35 -40.96 -32.12 21.05
N ALA A 36 -41.94 -32.20 20.14
CA ALA A 36 -42.45 -31.05 19.39
C ALA A 36 -43.42 -30.17 20.21
N SER A 37 -43.97 -30.70 21.31
CA SER A 37 -44.88 -29.96 22.21
C SER A 37 -44.17 -29.15 23.30
N ARG A 38 -42.85 -29.28 23.46
CA ARG A 38 -42.09 -28.54 24.49
C ARG A 38 -41.78 -27.09 24.13
N TRP A 39 -42.11 -26.65 22.92
CA TRP A 39 -41.92 -25.26 22.44
C TRP A 39 -43.24 -24.51 22.23
N ARG A 40 -44.34 -24.95 22.86
CA ARG A 40 -45.58 -24.18 22.87
C ARG A 40 -46.20 -24.23 24.26
N ASN A 41 -46.29 -23.06 24.88
CA ASN A 41 -46.89 -22.74 26.18
C ASN A 41 -45.94 -22.81 27.39
N GLU A 42 -45.13 -21.77 27.57
CA GLU A 42 -44.81 -21.27 28.91
C GLU A 42 -45.07 -19.76 28.99
N LYS A 43 -46.25 -19.49 29.56
CA LYS A 43 -46.68 -18.35 30.40
C LYS A 43 -45.96 -17.01 30.26
N ILE A 44 -46.78 -16.01 29.95
CA ILE A 44 -46.65 -14.60 30.33
C ILE A 44 -46.19 -14.52 31.80
N PHE A 45 -45.02 -13.92 32.04
CA PHE A 45 -44.56 -13.44 33.35
C PHE A 45 -44.40 -11.90 33.30
N PRO A 46 -44.64 -11.20 34.43
CA PRO A 46 -44.86 -9.76 34.44
C PRO A 46 -43.56 -8.96 34.35
N ASN A 47 -43.68 -7.72 33.86
CA ASN A 47 -42.69 -6.65 33.79
C ASN A 47 -41.39 -6.88 34.61
N GLY A 48 -40.36 -7.38 33.92
CA GLY A 48 -38.97 -7.33 34.36
C GLY A 48 -38.11 -6.94 33.17
N THR A 49 -37.55 -5.73 33.19
CA THR A 49 -36.64 -5.21 32.18
C THR A 49 -35.29 -5.94 32.25
N HIS A 50 -35.21 -7.12 31.64
CA HIS A 50 -33.93 -7.70 31.26
C HIS A 50 -33.51 -7.10 29.91
N ASN A 51 -32.55 -6.17 29.97
CA ASN A 51 -31.84 -5.70 28.78
C ASN A 51 -31.04 -6.86 28.18
N VAL A 52 -31.69 -7.65 27.32
CA VAL A 52 -31.00 -8.59 26.44
C VAL A 52 -30.25 -7.76 25.41
N THR A 53 -28.96 -7.56 25.62
CA THR A 53 -28.07 -7.01 24.60
C THR A 53 -27.97 -8.06 23.50
N ILE A 54 -28.82 -7.95 22.47
CA ILE A 54 -28.67 -8.76 21.26
C ILE A 54 -27.35 -8.31 20.63
N SER A 55 -26.30 -9.11 20.84
CA SER A 55 -25.01 -8.89 20.18
C SER A 55 -25.24 -8.82 18.68
N ARG A 56 -24.88 -7.68 18.08
CA ARG A 56 -25.00 -7.42 16.64
C ARG A 56 -24.47 -8.62 15.85
N ILE A 57 -25.31 -9.23 15.02
CA ILE A 57 -24.90 -10.29 14.11
C ILE A 57 -23.92 -9.66 13.10
N PRO A 58 -22.68 -10.13 13.00
CA PRO A 58 -21.71 -9.51 12.12
C PRO A 58 -22.15 -9.64 10.67
N SER A 59 -21.88 -8.61 9.86
CA SER A 59 -22.15 -8.66 8.42
C SER A 59 -21.29 -9.74 7.76
N LYS A 60 -21.68 -10.18 6.54
CA LYS A 60 -20.89 -11.13 5.74
C LYS A 60 -19.44 -10.65 5.59
N ASP A 61 -19.24 -9.35 5.42
CA ASP A 61 -17.92 -8.72 5.28
C ASP A 61 -17.12 -8.75 6.59
N GLU A 62 -17.78 -8.50 7.73
CA GLU A 62 -17.15 -8.58 9.05
C GLU A 62 -16.68 -10.02 9.35
N LEU A 63 -17.53 -11.02 9.08
CA LEU A 63 -17.15 -12.44 9.22
C LEU A 63 -15.98 -12.81 8.30
N ARG A 64 -15.95 -12.25 7.09
CA ARG A 64 -14.87 -12.48 6.13
C ARG A 64 -13.55 -11.86 6.59
N ARG A 65 -13.56 -10.63 7.12
CA ARG A 65 -12.38 -10.00 7.73
C ARG A 65 -11.84 -10.85 8.88
N ILE A 66 -12.73 -11.30 9.77
CA ILE A 66 -12.35 -12.20 10.89
C ILE A 66 -11.74 -13.50 10.36
N TRP A 67 -12.31 -14.10 9.31
CA TRP A 67 -11.77 -15.32 8.71
C TRP A 67 -10.40 -15.12 8.07
N ILE A 68 -10.22 -14.03 7.30
CA ILE A 68 -8.93 -13.67 6.68
C ILE A 68 -7.88 -13.45 7.78
N GLN A 69 -8.23 -12.69 8.82
CA GLN A 69 -7.35 -12.42 9.96
C GLN A 69 -6.91 -13.72 10.65
N LYS A 70 -7.85 -14.61 10.96
CA LYS A 70 -7.56 -15.94 11.54
C LYS A 70 -6.71 -16.80 10.60
N LYS A 71 -6.94 -16.72 9.29
CA LYS A 71 -6.13 -17.44 8.29
C LYS A 71 -4.69 -16.91 8.26
N ILE A 72 -4.49 -15.60 8.34
CA ILE A 72 -3.17 -14.97 8.42
C ILE A 72 -2.46 -15.37 9.71
N GLU A 73 -3.15 -15.31 10.85
CA GLU A 73 -2.61 -15.76 12.15
C GLU A 73 -2.16 -17.21 12.07
N ARG A 74 -2.99 -18.11 11.52
CA ARG A 74 -2.64 -19.52 11.32
C ARG A 74 -1.48 -19.74 10.35
N LEU A 75 -1.39 -18.96 9.27
CA LEU A 75 -0.30 -19.10 8.30
C LEU A 75 1.01 -18.55 8.87
N SER A 76 0.96 -17.40 9.52
CA SER A 76 2.12 -16.81 10.20
C SER A 76 2.64 -17.68 11.35
N SER A 77 1.75 -18.32 12.12
CA SER A 77 2.16 -19.27 13.16
C SER A 77 2.83 -20.51 12.57
N LYS A 78 2.28 -21.07 11.49
CA LYS A 78 2.90 -22.20 10.77
C LYS A 78 4.25 -21.84 10.15
N PHE A 79 4.41 -20.61 9.65
CA PHE A 79 5.71 -20.12 9.17
C PHE A 79 6.71 -19.98 10.32
N ALA A 80 6.29 -19.49 11.49
CA ALA A 80 7.14 -19.39 12.68
C ALA A 80 7.54 -20.78 13.23
N GLU A 81 6.62 -21.75 13.24
CA GLU A 81 6.87 -23.13 13.67
C GLU A 81 7.70 -23.92 12.65
N GLY A 82 7.51 -23.69 11.35
CA GLY A 82 8.24 -24.33 10.26
C GLY A 82 9.68 -23.84 10.10
N ALA A 83 9.94 -22.56 10.41
CA ALA A 83 11.29 -21.98 10.46
C ALA A 83 12.18 -22.60 11.55
N GLY A 84 11.62 -23.35 12.50
CA GLY A 84 12.38 -24.15 13.48
C GLY A 84 12.88 -25.50 12.95
N LYS A 85 12.45 -25.94 11.76
CA LYS A 85 12.79 -27.27 11.19
C LYS A 85 13.68 -27.21 9.93
N THR A 86 13.84 -26.04 9.32
CA THR A 86 14.84 -25.80 8.29
C THR A 86 15.96 -24.96 8.91
N ASN A 87 17.23 -25.30 8.65
CA ASN A 87 18.40 -24.51 9.09
C ASN A 87 18.47 -23.09 8.47
N SER A 88 17.38 -22.59 7.91
CA SER A 88 17.18 -21.20 7.52
C SER A 88 16.20 -20.59 8.51
N SER A 89 16.67 -20.35 9.74
CA SER A 89 16.03 -19.33 10.56
C SER A 89 16.17 -18.03 9.78
N PHE A 90 15.08 -17.55 9.18
CA PHE A 90 14.95 -16.13 8.89
C PHE A 90 14.96 -15.44 10.25
N GLU A 91 16.14 -15.25 10.84
CA GLU A 91 16.32 -14.35 11.96
C GLU A 91 15.74 -13.03 11.48
N LYS A 92 14.69 -12.55 12.16
CA LYS A 92 14.25 -11.18 11.95
C LYS A 92 15.50 -10.33 12.10
N PRO A 93 15.89 -9.52 11.09
CA PRO A 93 17.08 -8.71 11.21
C PRO A 93 16.97 -7.94 12.52
N LYS A 94 17.95 -8.14 13.42
CA LYS A 94 18.01 -7.47 14.72
C LYS A 94 18.38 -6.02 14.47
N TYR A 95 17.45 -5.24 13.94
CA TYR A 95 17.65 -3.80 13.78
C TYR A 95 17.25 -3.10 15.07
N LYS A 96 18.13 -2.22 15.56
CA LYS A 96 17.81 -1.33 16.66
C LYS A 96 16.93 -0.20 16.10
N PRO A 97 15.73 0.05 16.65
CA PRO A 97 14.92 1.17 16.22
C PRO A 97 15.71 2.49 16.32
N MET A 98 15.67 3.27 15.25
CA MET A 98 16.28 4.59 15.24
C MET A 98 15.51 5.53 16.17
N LYS A 99 16.24 6.39 16.87
CA LYS A 99 15.65 7.41 17.76
C LYS A 99 15.09 8.59 16.97
N GLU A 100 15.76 8.93 15.87
CA GLU A 100 15.49 10.11 15.05
C GLU A 100 15.39 9.74 13.57
N ALA A 101 14.60 10.53 12.85
CA ALA A 101 14.45 10.46 11.41
C ALA A 101 15.67 11.07 10.70
N ASN A 102 16.20 10.40 9.67
CA ASN A 102 17.28 10.93 8.84
C ASN A 102 16.71 11.61 7.59
N SER A 103 16.89 12.91 7.47
CA SER A 103 16.40 13.70 6.32
C SER A 103 17.07 13.35 5.00
N ARG A 104 18.15 12.56 4.99
CA ARG A 104 18.79 12.04 3.77
C ARG A 104 18.16 10.72 3.30
N ALA A 105 17.36 10.06 4.15
CA ALA A 105 16.67 8.81 3.82
C ALA A 105 15.23 9.10 3.40
N HIS A 106 14.94 8.82 2.13
CA HIS A 106 13.66 9.11 1.49
C HIS A 106 12.95 7.81 1.11
N ILE A 107 11.62 7.76 1.22
CA ILE A 107 10.81 6.61 0.81
C ILE A 107 9.58 7.06 0.00
N PHE A 108 9.26 6.34 -1.08
CA PHE A 108 8.02 6.58 -1.82
C PHE A 108 6.81 6.13 -1.00
N TYR A 109 5.79 6.98 -0.91
CA TYR A 109 4.59 6.76 -0.13
C TYR A 109 3.34 6.95 -0.99
N TYR A 110 2.43 5.98 -0.93
CA TYR A 110 1.18 6.00 -1.71
C TYR A 110 0.00 6.14 -0.76
N ALA A 111 -0.71 7.27 -0.83
CA ALA A 111 -1.84 7.61 0.03
C ALA A 111 -3.21 7.32 -0.62
N TRP A 112 -3.26 6.33 -1.50
CA TRP A 112 -4.39 6.05 -2.40
C TRP A 112 -5.32 4.91 -1.93
N TYR A 113 -4.97 4.18 -0.86
CA TYR A 113 -5.74 3.02 -0.41
C TYR A 113 -7.05 3.47 0.24
N ARG A 114 -8.15 2.77 -0.05
CA ARG A 114 -9.49 3.07 0.50
C ARG A 114 -10.17 1.80 0.95
N ASN A 115 -10.94 1.87 2.03
CA ASN A 115 -11.70 0.73 2.54
C ASN A 115 -13.19 1.07 2.73
N VAL A 116 -14.03 0.03 2.65
CA VAL A 116 -15.49 0.21 2.67
C VAL A 116 -15.99 0.84 3.97
N GLU A 117 -15.34 0.56 5.10
CA GLU A 117 -15.80 1.02 6.41
C GLU A 117 -15.68 2.54 6.57
N LEU A 118 -14.56 3.12 6.14
CA LEU A 118 -14.29 4.54 6.29
C LEU A 118 -14.61 5.34 5.03
N ASP A 119 -14.40 4.75 3.85
CA ASP A 119 -14.51 5.47 2.56
C ASP A 119 -15.77 5.11 1.77
N GLN A 120 -16.58 4.15 2.24
CA GLN A 120 -17.71 3.57 1.51
C GLN A 120 -17.34 2.87 0.18
N VAL A 121 -16.04 2.80 -0.14
CA VAL A 121 -15.49 2.18 -1.34
C VAL A 121 -14.18 1.48 -1.02
N SER A 122 -13.92 0.35 -1.66
CA SER A 122 -12.61 -0.30 -1.64
C SER A 122 -11.81 0.17 -2.86
N ARG A 123 -10.58 0.67 -2.67
CA ARG A 123 -9.68 1.07 -3.77
C ARG A 123 -8.26 0.60 -3.51
N HIS A 124 -7.57 0.14 -4.56
CA HIS A 124 -6.21 -0.41 -4.54
C HIS A 124 -6.01 -1.68 -3.69
N TRP A 125 -7.08 -2.21 -3.08
CA TRP A 125 -7.07 -3.52 -2.41
C TRP A 125 -7.70 -4.62 -3.25
N ASN A 126 -8.79 -4.27 -3.96
CA ASN A 126 -9.52 -5.14 -4.86
C ASN A 126 -9.52 -4.42 -6.20
N ASP A 127 -8.64 -4.83 -7.11
CA ASP A 127 -8.73 -4.36 -8.49
C ASP A 127 -9.87 -5.15 -9.12
N ASP A 128 -11.02 -4.51 -9.33
CA ASP A 128 -12.14 -5.12 -10.06
C ASP A 128 -11.65 -5.52 -11.47
N ASP A 129 -11.64 -6.82 -11.76
CA ASP A 129 -11.44 -7.33 -13.12
C ASP A 129 -12.75 -7.16 -13.90
N PRO A 130 -12.80 -6.32 -14.97
CA PRO A 130 -14.00 -6.12 -15.76
C PRO A 130 -14.52 -7.39 -16.46
N GLY A 131 -13.76 -8.49 -16.48
CA GLY A 131 -14.11 -9.75 -17.14
C GLY A 131 -14.65 -10.88 -16.24
N MET A 132 -14.83 -10.67 -14.92
CA MET A 132 -15.19 -11.78 -14.03
C MET A 132 -16.70 -12.12 -14.04
N GLN A 133 -17.03 -13.36 -14.44
CA GLN A 133 -18.38 -13.93 -14.35
C GLN A 133 -18.86 -14.04 -12.88
N LYS A 134 -20.15 -13.77 -12.67
CA LYS A 134 -20.86 -14.03 -11.42
C LYS A 134 -20.98 -15.54 -11.18
N ASP A 135 -20.93 -15.97 -9.93
CA ASP A 135 -21.21 -17.36 -9.56
C ASP A 135 -22.72 -17.67 -9.59
N ALA A 136 -23.07 -18.93 -9.30
CA ALA A 136 -24.44 -19.44 -9.33
C ALA A 136 -25.40 -18.75 -8.34
N PHE A 137 -24.89 -17.92 -7.43
CA PHE A 137 -25.68 -17.15 -6.46
C PHE A 137 -25.79 -15.67 -6.85
N GLY A 138 -25.36 -15.30 -8.07
CA GLY A 138 -25.39 -13.92 -8.55
C GLY A 138 -24.33 -13.03 -7.90
N LEU A 139 -23.37 -13.62 -7.18
CA LEU A 139 -22.27 -12.91 -6.53
C LEU A 139 -21.11 -12.77 -7.52
N TYR A 140 -20.53 -11.58 -7.60
CA TYR A 140 -19.27 -11.41 -8.33
C TYR A 140 -18.22 -12.30 -7.67
N LYS A 141 -17.28 -12.83 -8.48
CA LYS A 141 -16.15 -13.64 -7.99
C LYS A 141 -15.16 -12.85 -7.09
N THR A 142 -15.57 -11.70 -6.57
CA THR A 142 -14.91 -10.89 -5.54
C THR A 142 -14.96 -11.53 -4.15
N ASP A 143 -15.69 -12.64 -3.98
CA ASP A 143 -15.88 -13.35 -2.70
C ASP A 143 -14.81 -14.37 -2.32
N SER A 144 -13.83 -14.59 -3.19
CA SER A 144 -12.60 -15.32 -2.86
C SER A 144 -11.42 -14.37 -2.89
N LEU A 145 -10.31 -14.72 -2.24
CA LEU A 145 -9.01 -14.02 -2.38
C LEU A 145 -8.47 -14.03 -3.84
N SER A 146 -9.30 -14.26 -4.85
CA SER A 146 -8.94 -14.46 -6.26
C SER A 146 -8.90 -13.18 -7.10
N GLY A 147 -9.15 -12.00 -6.50
CA GLY A 147 -8.99 -10.69 -7.14
C GLY A 147 -7.94 -9.79 -6.48
N ILE A 148 -7.34 -10.20 -5.37
CA ILE A 148 -6.32 -9.43 -4.66
C ILE A 148 -4.95 -9.78 -5.26
N ARG A 149 -4.40 -8.90 -6.11
CA ARG A 149 -3.06 -9.05 -6.71
C ARG A 149 -1.94 -8.65 -5.74
N LEU A 150 -2.01 -9.14 -4.51
CA LEU A 150 -0.98 -8.87 -3.50
C LEU A 150 -0.17 -10.13 -3.21
N SER A 151 1.14 -10.07 -3.41
CA SER A 151 2.07 -11.10 -2.94
C SER A 151 2.24 -11.09 -1.42
N PHE A 152 1.90 -9.98 -0.76
CA PHE A 152 2.05 -9.78 0.69
C PHE A 152 0.77 -9.21 1.30
N TYR A 153 0.48 -9.59 2.55
CA TYR A 153 -0.68 -9.07 3.27
C TYR A 153 -0.25 -7.99 4.28
N PRO A 154 -0.85 -6.78 4.24
CA PRO A 154 -0.51 -5.71 5.19
C PRO A 154 -0.91 -6.08 6.61
N LYS A 155 -0.04 -5.84 7.59
CA LYS A 155 -0.33 -6.08 9.02
C LYS A 155 -1.54 -5.29 9.52
N GLU A 156 -1.73 -4.07 9.01
CA GLU A 156 -2.87 -3.21 9.36
C GLU A 156 -4.15 -3.57 8.58
N GLY A 157 -4.16 -4.68 7.83
CA GLY A 157 -5.26 -5.09 6.98
C GLY A 157 -5.49 -4.16 5.79
N PHE A 158 -6.64 -4.27 5.16
CA PHE A 158 -7.07 -3.37 4.08
C PHE A 158 -7.51 -2.04 4.65
N TYR A 159 -6.51 -1.22 5.00
CA TYR A 159 -6.69 0.07 5.63
C TYR A 159 -7.12 1.15 4.63
N SER A 160 -7.66 2.25 5.16
CA SER A 160 -7.82 3.49 4.41
C SER A 160 -6.64 4.42 4.66
N SER A 161 -6.12 5.05 3.61
CA SER A 161 -5.13 6.13 3.76
C SER A 161 -5.73 7.42 4.33
N ARG A 162 -7.06 7.52 4.48
CA ARG A 162 -7.73 8.61 5.21
C ARG A 162 -7.79 8.35 6.72
N ASN A 163 -7.42 7.14 7.18
CA ASN A 163 -7.43 6.81 8.60
C ASN A 163 -6.19 7.39 9.31
N GLU A 164 -6.38 8.41 10.13
CA GLU A 164 -5.30 9.12 10.85
C GLU A 164 -4.50 8.18 11.76
N THR A 165 -5.16 7.22 12.40
CA THR A 165 -4.48 6.25 13.29
C THR A 165 -3.53 5.36 12.48
N VAL A 166 -3.92 4.96 11.27
CA VAL A 166 -3.06 4.19 10.37
C VAL A 166 -1.89 5.05 9.89
N VAL A 167 -2.14 6.30 9.49
CA VAL A 167 -1.07 7.20 9.04
C VAL A 167 -0.08 7.50 10.17
N ALA A 168 -0.54 7.76 11.39
CA ALA A 168 0.31 7.94 12.55
C ALA A 168 1.18 6.69 12.83
N LYS A 169 0.61 5.49 12.70
CA LYS A 169 1.37 4.23 12.77
C LYS A 169 2.43 4.14 11.68
N HIS A 170 2.12 4.51 10.44
CA HIS A 170 3.10 4.54 9.34
C HIS A 170 4.26 5.50 9.67
N MET A 171 3.98 6.72 10.12
CA MET A 171 5.04 7.67 10.50
C MET A 171 5.91 7.15 11.65
N GLY A 172 5.30 6.51 12.65
CA GLY A 172 6.04 5.87 13.74
C GLY A 172 6.93 4.71 13.26
N GLN A 173 6.47 3.91 12.27
CA GLN A 173 7.28 2.85 11.65
C GLN A 173 8.46 3.45 10.87
N LEU A 174 8.22 4.50 10.08
CA LEU A 174 9.24 5.19 9.31
C LEU A 174 10.32 5.83 10.19
N LYS A 175 9.92 6.49 11.28
CA LYS A 175 10.84 7.03 12.28
C LYS A 175 11.73 5.93 12.87
N LYS A 176 11.14 4.79 13.25
CA LYS A 176 11.90 3.63 13.77
C LYS A 176 12.86 3.04 12.75
N ALA A 177 12.56 3.17 11.46
CA ALA A 177 13.43 2.80 10.35
C ALA A 177 14.49 3.86 10.02
N GLY A 178 14.47 5.03 10.67
CA GLY A 178 15.39 6.13 10.41
C GLY A 178 15.06 6.93 9.15
N ILE A 179 13.86 6.77 8.58
CA ILE A 179 13.43 7.48 7.37
C ILE A 179 12.89 8.86 7.76
N GLY A 180 13.41 9.92 7.14
CA GLY A 180 13.04 11.29 7.46
C GLY A 180 12.27 12.03 6.37
N VAL A 181 12.12 11.45 5.18
CA VAL A 181 11.31 12.05 4.11
C VAL A 181 10.40 11.00 3.48
N ILE A 182 9.10 11.30 3.41
CA ILE A 182 8.17 10.57 2.54
C ILE A 182 8.01 11.34 1.23
N VAL A 183 8.14 10.64 0.12
CA VAL A 183 7.93 11.16 -1.23
C VAL A 183 6.57 10.69 -1.69
N VAL A 184 5.56 11.55 -1.54
CA VAL A 184 4.15 11.19 -1.68
C VAL A 184 3.77 11.21 -3.15
N TYR A 185 3.22 10.11 -3.65
CA TYR A 185 2.58 10.07 -4.96
C TYR A 185 1.62 11.23 -5.12
N TRP A 186 1.81 12.04 -6.17
CA TRP A 186 1.05 13.26 -6.34
C TRP A 186 0.58 13.43 -7.78
N LYS A 187 -0.70 13.74 -7.89
CA LYS A 187 -1.38 14.31 -9.06
C LYS A 187 -2.21 15.50 -8.59
N PRO A 188 -2.49 16.48 -9.47
CA PRO A 188 -3.31 17.62 -9.12
C PRO A 188 -4.71 17.22 -8.59
N PRO A 189 -5.38 18.10 -7.84
CA PRO A 189 -6.77 17.87 -7.42
C PRO A 189 -7.68 17.56 -8.62
N GLY A 190 -8.62 16.65 -8.43
CA GLY A 190 -9.55 16.20 -9.48
C GLY A 190 -9.05 15.04 -10.34
N PHE A 191 -7.76 14.68 -10.26
CA PHE A 191 -7.26 13.44 -10.86
C PHE A 191 -7.41 12.25 -9.91
N GLU A 192 -7.53 11.06 -10.50
CA GLU A 192 -7.52 9.81 -9.75
C GLU A 192 -6.25 9.68 -8.90
N ASP A 193 -6.44 9.16 -7.69
CA ASP A 193 -5.40 8.98 -6.67
C ASP A 193 -4.67 10.25 -6.22
N SER A 194 -5.21 11.43 -6.53
CA SER A 194 -4.72 12.67 -5.94
C SER A 194 -4.78 12.58 -4.41
N PRO A 195 -3.68 12.91 -3.69
CA PRO A 195 -3.66 12.88 -2.23
C PRO A 195 -4.32 14.11 -1.59
N GLU A 196 -4.96 15.00 -2.37
CA GLU A 196 -5.44 16.31 -1.93
C GLU A 196 -6.24 16.26 -0.61
N GLU A 197 -7.12 15.28 -0.45
CA GLU A 197 -7.97 15.14 0.75
C GLU A 197 -7.20 14.71 2.01
N VAL A 198 -6.06 14.06 1.85
CA VAL A 198 -5.26 13.50 2.96
C VAL A 198 -3.98 14.27 3.20
N LEU A 199 -3.63 15.19 2.31
CA LEU A 199 -2.31 15.82 2.28
C LEU A 199 -2.03 16.68 3.53
N GLU A 200 -3.01 17.45 4.00
CA GLU A 200 -2.89 18.27 5.22
C GLU A 200 -2.64 17.40 6.47
N MET A 201 -3.44 16.34 6.62
CA MET A 201 -3.30 15.37 7.70
C MET A 201 -1.95 14.63 7.62
N LEU A 202 -1.53 14.26 6.41
CA LEU A 202 -0.26 13.59 6.17
C LEU A 202 0.94 14.48 6.50
N LEU A 203 0.87 15.76 6.13
CA LEU A 203 1.86 16.77 6.45
C LEU A 203 2.01 16.99 7.96
N SER A 204 0.88 17.02 8.67
CA SER A 204 0.83 17.17 10.12
C SER A 204 1.41 15.94 10.83
N ALA A 205 0.93 14.73 10.48
CA ALA A 205 1.40 13.48 11.07
C ALA A 205 2.90 13.23 10.81
N ALA A 206 3.40 13.58 9.62
CA ALA A 206 4.82 13.51 9.31
C ALA A 206 5.62 14.47 10.21
N LEU A 207 5.17 15.73 10.33
CA LEU A 207 5.85 16.74 11.14
C LEU A 207 5.96 16.35 12.62
N GLU A 208 4.90 15.81 13.20
CA GLU A 208 4.87 15.29 14.58
C GLU A 208 5.91 14.19 14.84
N ASN A 209 6.29 13.45 13.79
CA ASN A 209 7.27 12.38 13.86
C ASN A 209 8.69 12.80 13.44
N GLY A 210 8.90 14.09 13.17
CA GLY A 210 10.19 14.60 12.65
C GLY A 210 10.44 14.22 11.19
N ILE A 211 9.40 13.83 10.45
CA ILE A 211 9.43 13.46 9.05
C ILE A 211 8.97 14.65 8.20
N LYS A 212 9.49 14.76 6.98
CA LYS A 212 9.09 15.75 5.99
C LYS A 212 8.45 15.10 4.76
N VAL A 213 7.74 15.91 3.98
CA VAL A 213 7.00 15.46 2.80
C VAL A 213 7.55 16.14 1.55
N ALA A 214 7.99 15.36 0.58
CA ALA A 214 8.25 15.78 -0.79
C ALA A 214 7.17 15.22 -1.72
N LEU A 215 6.97 15.82 -2.90
CA LEU A 215 6.03 15.30 -3.89
C LEU A 215 6.71 14.41 -4.91
N HIS A 216 6.04 13.31 -5.27
CA HIS A 216 6.34 12.48 -6.42
C HIS A 216 5.33 12.79 -7.52
N VAL A 217 5.64 13.84 -8.29
CA VAL A 217 4.85 14.32 -9.42
C VAL A 217 4.84 13.23 -10.48
N SER A 218 3.67 12.62 -10.69
CA SER A 218 3.46 11.59 -11.71
C SER A 218 2.72 12.18 -12.92
N PRO A 219 2.96 11.65 -14.14
CA PRO A 219 2.19 12.04 -15.30
C PRO A 219 0.70 11.80 -15.08
N TYR A 220 -0.11 12.66 -15.70
CA TYR A 220 -1.56 12.56 -15.70
C TYR A 220 -2.10 12.95 -17.08
N TYR A 221 -3.36 12.63 -17.32
CA TYR A 221 -3.98 12.81 -18.63
C TYR A 221 -3.82 14.25 -19.12
N ASN A 222 -3.29 14.40 -20.34
CA ASN A 222 -3.00 15.68 -21.01
C ASN A 222 -2.18 16.68 -20.16
N TRP A 223 -1.25 16.20 -19.32
CA TRP A 223 -0.35 17.11 -18.64
C TRP A 223 0.58 17.84 -19.62
N THR A 224 0.80 19.13 -19.36
CA THR A 224 1.82 19.96 -20.01
C THR A 224 2.65 20.65 -18.93
N LEU A 225 3.79 21.24 -19.27
CA LEU A 225 4.58 21.98 -18.29
C LEU A 225 3.83 23.20 -17.76
N GLU A 226 3.08 23.91 -18.61
CA GLU A 226 2.28 25.06 -18.21
C GLU A 226 1.26 24.66 -17.15
N HIS A 227 0.51 23.59 -17.42
CA HIS A 227 -0.48 23.08 -16.47
C HIS A 227 0.18 22.54 -15.20
N LEU A 228 1.32 21.85 -15.30
CA LEU A 228 2.06 21.39 -14.11
C LEU A 228 2.48 22.58 -13.23
N LEU A 229 3.06 23.63 -13.82
CA LEU A 229 3.50 24.81 -13.09
C LEU A 229 2.34 25.56 -12.44
N GLU A 230 1.18 25.64 -13.10
CA GLU A 230 -0.04 26.17 -12.52
C GLU A 230 -0.49 25.36 -11.29
N GLN A 231 -0.49 24.03 -11.39
CA GLN A 231 -0.88 23.16 -10.29
C GLN A 231 0.13 23.21 -9.13
N LEU A 232 1.44 23.31 -9.41
CA LEU A 232 2.46 23.53 -8.39
C LEU A 232 2.32 24.91 -7.73
N LYS A 233 1.91 25.94 -8.47
CA LYS A 233 1.59 27.26 -7.90
C LYS A 233 0.44 27.17 -6.91
N ILE A 234 -0.64 26.46 -7.27
CA ILE A 234 -1.79 26.23 -6.39
C ILE A 234 -1.36 25.46 -5.15
N PHE A 235 -0.58 24.38 -5.32
CA PHE A 235 -0.02 23.60 -4.24
C PHE A 235 0.84 24.44 -3.27
N LEU A 236 1.78 25.23 -3.80
CA LEU A 236 2.66 26.07 -2.98
C LEU A 236 1.90 27.20 -2.29
N LYS A 237 0.87 27.76 -2.93
CA LYS A 237 -0.01 28.73 -2.28
C LYS A 237 -0.75 28.12 -1.08
N LYS A 238 -1.17 26.86 -1.19
CA LYS A 238 -1.94 26.17 -0.13
C LYS A 238 -1.06 25.60 0.97
N TYR A 239 -0.01 24.87 0.62
CA TYR A 239 0.82 24.09 1.55
C TYR A 239 2.26 24.61 1.67
N GLY A 240 2.68 25.59 0.88
CA GLY A 240 4.06 26.06 0.79
C GLY A 240 4.58 26.78 2.04
N SER A 241 3.73 27.13 3.00
CA SER A 241 4.13 27.61 4.34
C SER A 241 4.19 26.49 5.39
N HIS A 242 3.67 25.30 5.07
CA HIS A 242 3.60 24.18 6.01
C HIS A 242 5.02 23.66 6.33
N LYS A 243 5.33 23.55 7.63
CA LYS A 243 6.65 23.11 8.13
C LYS A 243 6.96 21.64 7.84
N GLY A 244 5.93 20.86 7.53
CA GLY A 244 6.05 19.46 7.09
C GLY A 244 6.59 19.31 5.66
N ILE A 245 6.57 20.35 4.83
CA ILE A 245 7.15 20.27 3.48
C ILE A 245 8.67 20.14 3.55
N TYR A 246 9.21 19.18 2.80
CA TYR A 246 10.64 18.97 2.67
C TYR A 246 11.26 20.05 1.79
N ARG A 247 12.34 20.64 2.27
CA ARG A 247 13.09 21.67 1.56
C ARG A 247 14.57 21.36 1.60
N LEU A 248 15.25 21.72 0.52
CA LEU A 248 16.71 21.70 0.43
C LEU A 248 17.22 23.12 0.34
N ARG A 249 18.22 23.44 1.17
CA ARG A 249 18.94 24.71 1.10
C ARG A 249 19.77 24.73 -0.19
N ARG A 250 19.48 25.66 -1.08
CA ARG A 250 20.27 25.96 -2.27
C ARG A 250 20.65 27.44 -2.22
N ARG A 251 21.97 27.71 -2.20
CA ARG A 251 22.50 29.05 -1.96
C ARG A 251 21.88 29.60 -0.66
N ASN A 252 21.14 30.70 -0.73
CA ASN A 252 20.51 31.35 0.43
C ASN A 252 18.99 31.11 0.52
N ARG A 253 18.45 30.12 -0.21
CA ARG A 253 17.00 29.82 -0.24
C ARG A 253 16.72 28.38 0.16
N ASP A 254 15.67 28.18 0.95
CA ASP A 254 15.11 26.85 1.23
C ASP A 254 14.04 26.55 0.18
N LEU A 255 14.34 25.62 -0.72
CA LEU A 255 13.50 25.32 -1.87
C LEU A 255 12.72 24.02 -1.67
N PRO A 256 11.42 23.96 -2.00
CA PRO A 256 10.64 22.73 -1.97
C PRO A 256 11.22 21.70 -2.95
N VAL A 257 11.08 20.42 -2.64
CA VAL A 257 11.63 19.32 -3.45
C VAL A 257 10.51 18.58 -4.18
N PHE A 258 10.68 18.40 -5.48
CA PHE A 258 9.76 17.70 -6.36
C PHE A 258 10.48 16.57 -7.09
N TYR A 259 10.02 15.33 -6.91
CA TYR A 259 10.44 14.19 -7.70
C TYR A 259 9.53 14.08 -8.91
N VAL A 260 10.10 14.14 -10.10
CA VAL A 260 9.35 14.02 -11.36
C VAL A 260 9.49 12.59 -11.87
N TYR A 261 8.40 11.85 -11.79
CA TYR A 261 8.29 10.52 -12.36
C TYR A 261 8.10 10.64 -13.88
N ASP A 262 8.80 9.79 -14.63
CA ASP A 262 8.67 9.66 -16.08
C ASP A 262 8.64 11.01 -16.84
N PRO A 263 9.73 11.81 -16.75
CA PRO A 263 9.77 13.15 -17.35
C PRO A 263 9.80 13.13 -18.89
N PHE A 264 9.85 11.96 -19.52
CA PHE A 264 10.15 11.80 -20.95
C PHE A 264 9.01 12.22 -21.87
N ASP A 265 7.77 12.26 -21.35
CA ASP A 265 6.57 12.66 -22.11
C ASP A 265 6.63 14.10 -22.66
N LEU A 266 7.26 15.02 -21.93
CA LEU A 266 7.25 16.46 -22.25
C LEU A 266 8.48 16.89 -23.09
N GLY A 267 9.46 16.00 -23.29
CA GLY A 267 10.70 16.28 -24.02
C GLY A 267 11.71 17.14 -23.23
N SER A 268 13.00 16.93 -23.49
CA SER A 268 14.07 17.58 -22.71
C SER A 268 14.18 19.09 -22.92
N SER A 269 13.87 19.59 -24.12
CA SER A 269 13.89 21.03 -24.43
C SER A 269 12.80 21.80 -23.67
N ALA A 270 11.62 21.20 -23.48
CA ALA A 270 10.55 21.80 -22.70
C ALA A 270 10.97 21.92 -21.23
N TRP A 271 11.53 20.86 -20.63
CA TRP A 271 12.06 20.93 -19.28
C TRP A 271 13.18 21.97 -19.15
N ALA A 272 14.10 22.02 -20.12
CA ALA A 272 15.18 22.99 -20.13
C ALA A 272 14.68 24.45 -20.19
N SER A 273 13.58 24.71 -20.91
CA SER A 273 13.02 26.06 -21.03
C SER A 273 12.51 26.61 -19.70
N VAL A 274 12.15 25.72 -18.76
CA VAL A 274 11.63 26.04 -17.43
C VAL A 274 12.71 25.91 -16.34
N LEU A 275 13.56 24.88 -16.40
CA LEU A 275 14.52 24.54 -15.35
C LEU A 275 15.92 25.12 -15.59
N SER A 276 16.25 25.58 -16.80
CA SER A 276 17.48 26.34 -17.02
C SER A 276 17.35 27.77 -16.46
N PRO A 277 18.37 28.32 -15.77
CA PRO A 277 18.39 29.74 -15.41
C PRO A 277 18.27 30.70 -16.61
N THR A 278 18.61 30.26 -17.81
CA THR A 278 18.52 31.03 -19.06
C THR A 278 17.41 30.53 -20.00
N GLY A 279 16.51 29.69 -19.49
CA GLY A 279 15.37 29.18 -20.25
C GLY A 279 14.35 30.28 -20.54
N SER A 280 13.63 30.19 -21.66
CA SER A 280 12.65 31.20 -22.10
C SER A 280 11.49 31.40 -21.12
N SER A 281 11.17 30.37 -20.33
CA SER A 281 10.06 30.35 -19.36
C SER A 281 10.58 29.95 -17.98
N SER A 282 11.82 30.36 -17.66
CA SER A 282 12.51 29.89 -16.46
C SER A 282 11.75 30.22 -15.17
N ILE A 283 11.60 29.22 -14.30
CA ILE A 283 11.07 29.40 -12.94
C ILE A 283 12.19 29.62 -11.91
N ARG A 284 13.45 29.57 -12.33
CA ARG A 284 14.60 29.72 -11.43
C ARG A 284 14.62 31.12 -10.83
N ASN A 285 14.90 31.20 -9.53
CA ASN A 285 14.85 32.43 -8.74
C ASN A 285 13.46 33.08 -8.63
N THR A 286 12.37 32.38 -8.98
CA THR A 286 10.99 32.84 -8.77
C THR A 286 10.38 32.23 -7.50
N GLU A 287 9.11 32.53 -7.22
CA GLU A 287 8.32 31.86 -6.16
C GLU A 287 8.02 30.38 -6.47
N LEU A 288 8.05 30.00 -7.76
CA LEU A 288 7.84 28.62 -8.21
C LEU A 288 9.14 27.79 -8.24
N ASP A 289 10.27 28.40 -7.88
CA ASP A 289 11.55 27.70 -7.86
C ASP A 289 11.54 26.55 -6.84
N GLY A 290 12.25 25.49 -7.17
CA GLY A 290 12.24 24.23 -6.43
C GLY A 290 13.46 23.39 -6.79
N VAL A 291 13.74 22.35 -6.00
CA VAL A 291 14.68 21.31 -6.40
C VAL A 291 13.91 20.23 -7.14
N PHE A 292 14.11 20.14 -8.45
CA PHE A 292 13.46 19.16 -9.31
C PHE A 292 14.38 17.97 -9.51
N ILE A 293 13.92 16.79 -9.11
CA ILE A 293 14.65 15.54 -9.17
C ILE A 293 14.03 14.66 -10.26
N GLY A 294 14.75 14.46 -11.36
CA GLY A 294 14.25 13.72 -12.52
C GLY A 294 14.53 12.21 -12.43
N LEU A 295 13.57 11.39 -12.88
CA LEU A 295 13.76 9.94 -13.01
C LEU A 295 14.76 9.63 -14.15
N LEU A 296 15.85 8.94 -13.83
CA LEU A 296 16.70 8.28 -14.81
C LEU A 296 16.26 6.83 -14.94
N ALA A 297 15.38 6.54 -15.90
CA ALA A 297 14.82 5.20 -16.08
C ALA A 297 15.82 4.23 -16.73
N ASP A 298 16.47 4.67 -17.81
CA ASP A 298 17.43 3.87 -18.58
C ASP A 298 18.70 4.68 -18.82
N GLN A 299 19.84 4.00 -18.97
CA GLN A 299 21.10 4.63 -19.37
C GLN A 299 20.98 5.35 -20.73
N ALA A 300 20.14 4.85 -21.64
CA ALA A 300 19.82 5.49 -22.91
C ALA A 300 19.25 6.91 -22.73
N HIS A 301 18.53 7.15 -21.63
CA HIS A 301 17.90 8.45 -21.34
C HIS A 301 18.85 9.49 -20.72
N ARG A 302 20.12 9.14 -20.47
CA ARG A 302 21.11 10.03 -19.82
C ARG A 302 21.25 11.40 -20.50
N MET A 303 21.23 11.41 -21.84
CA MET A 303 21.45 12.63 -22.61
C MET A 303 20.23 13.54 -22.57
N GLU A 304 19.03 12.96 -22.69
CA GLU A 304 17.78 13.70 -22.60
C GLU A 304 17.59 14.27 -21.19
N ILE A 305 17.81 13.48 -20.14
CA ILE A 305 17.76 13.95 -18.76
C ILE A 305 18.76 15.07 -18.48
N LYS A 306 19.99 14.97 -18.99
CA LYS A 306 20.99 16.02 -18.84
C LYS A 306 20.57 17.31 -19.53
N LYS A 307 19.94 17.21 -20.71
CA LYS A 307 19.40 18.37 -21.43
C LYS A 307 18.24 19.02 -20.67
N SER A 308 17.43 18.24 -19.95
CA SER A 308 16.27 18.74 -19.19
C SER A 308 16.59 19.70 -18.03
N GLN A 309 17.85 19.85 -17.60
CA GLN A 309 18.26 20.76 -16.52
C GLN A 309 17.62 20.46 -15.15
N PHE A 310 17.33 19.19 -14.85
CA PHE A 310 17.01 18.75 -13.49
C PHE A 310 18.16 19.01 -12.51
N ASP A 311 17.87 19.22 -11.23
CA ASP A 311 18.86 19.51 -10.20
C ASP A 311 19.61 18.25 -9.71
N VAL A 312 18.89 17.12 -9.64
CA VAL A 312 19.37 15.82 -9.13
C VAL A 312 18.64 14.71 -9.90
N LEU A 313 19.23 13.51 -9.98
CA LEU A 313 18.63 12.34 -10.63
C LEU A 313 18.36 11.21 -9.64
N PHE A 314 17.29 10.45 -9.87
CA PHE A 314 16.98 9.24 -9.08
C PHE A 314 16.60 8.06 -9.96
N GLN A 315 16.79 6.84 -9.43
CA GLN A 315 16.29 5.60 -10.03
C GLN A 315 15.16 5.04 -9.15
N HIS A 316 14.06 4.60 -9.78
CA HIS A 316 12.85 4.14 -9.09
C HIS A 316 12.69 2.61 -9.07
N PHE A 317 13.43 1.87 -9.89
CA PHE A 317 13.14 0.44 -10.11
C PHE A 317 13.44 -0.44 -8.89
N LYS A 318 12.44 -1.27 -8.55
CA LYS A 318 12.36 -2.12 -7.34
C LYS A 318 13.49 -3.13 -7.16
N SER A 319 14.31 -3.38 -8.18
CA SER A 319 15.46 -4.29 -8.05
C SER A 319 16.68 -3.61 -7.42
N HIS A 320 16.90 -2.30 -7.66
CA HIS A 320 18.03 -1.53 -7.08
C HIS A 320 17.72 -0.02 -7.09
N CYS A 321 17.19 0.55 -6.01
CA CYS A 321 17.03 2.02 -5.91
C CYS A 321 18.34 2.69 -5.48
N ARG A 322 18.86 3.63 -6.28
CA ARG A 322 19.96 4.56 -5.93
C ARG A 322 19.61 5.99 -6.41
N ALA A 323 19.99 7.00 -5.64
CA ALA A 323 19.91 8.42 -6.03
C ALA A 323 21.34 8.96 -6.20
N PHE A 324 21.58 9.81 -7.22
CA PHE A 324 22.91 10.29 -7.57
C PHE A 324 22.90 11.81 -7.77
N LEU A 325 23.92 12.51 -7.27
CA LEU A 325 24.19 13.89 -7.64
C LEU A 325 24.75 13.94 -9.07
N ILE A 326 24.35 14.93 -9.87
CA ILE A 326 24.73 15.03 -11.29
C ILE A 326 26.27 15.13 -11.47
N SER A 327 26.99 15.70 -10.52
CA SER A 327 28.47 15.75 -10.52
C SER A 327 29.13 14.41 -10.22
N GLU A 328 28.47 13.51 -9.51
CA GLU A 328 29.00 12.19 -9.11
C GLU A 328 28.61 11.07 -10.09
N ALA A 329 27.55 11.30 -10.89
CA ALA A 329 27.05 10.35 -11.87
C ALA A 329 28.10 9.99 -12.95
N GLN A 330 29.10 10.84 -13.19
CA GLN A 330 30.17 10.54 -14.15
C GLN A 330 31.16 9.46 -13.65
N ASN A 331 31.37 9.32 -12.34
CA ASN A 331 32.37 8.39 -11.78
C ASN A 331 31.81 7.02 -11.37
N CYS A 332 30.50 6.91 -11.11
CA CYS A 332 29.89 5.60 -10.78
C CYS A 332 29.61 4.72 -12.01
N ILE A 333 29.70 5.25 -13.23
CA ILE A 333 29.30 4.57 -14.47
C ILE A 333 30.47 3.78 -15.12
N THR A 334 31.67 3.81 -14.54
CA THR A 334 32.86 3.12 -15.09
C THR A 334 33.34 1.88 -14.32
N THR A 335 32.77 1.53 -13.16
CA THR A 335 33.25 0.37 -12.39
C THR A 335 32.20 -0.74 -12.31
N ASN A 336 32.06 -1.50 -13.41
CA ASN A 336 31.65 -2.89 -13.33
C ASN A 336 32.93 -3.74 -13.25
N GLY A 337 33.30 -4.15 -12.04
CA GLY A 337 34.42 -5.05 -11.78
C GLY A 337 35.30 -4.55 -10.65
N SER A 338 35.31 -5.31 -9.55
CA SER A 338 36.08 -5.14 -8.30
C SER A 338 35.64 -4.00 -7.36
N GLU A 339 35.32 -4.40 -6.13
CA GLU A 339 35.27 -3.57 -4.94
C GLU A 339 36.53 -2.72 -4.83
N GLN A 340 36.41 -1.38 -4.67
CA GLN A 340 37.14 -0.57 -3.69
C GLN A 340 36.36 0.74 -3.47
N THR A 341 36.02 1.03 -2.22
CA THR A 341 35.54 2.34 -1.77
C THR A 341 36.74 3.25 -1.59
N TYR A 342 36.86 4.31 -2.40
CA TYR A 342 37.73 5.43 -2.09
C TYR A 342 36.88 6.63 -1.69
N VAL A 343 36.89 6.94 -0.41
CA VAL A 343 36.61 8.29 0.09
C VAL A 343 37.90 9.07 -0.14
N ARG A 344 37.84 10.13 -0.94
CA ARG A 344 38.93 11.11 -0.99
C ARG A 344 38.51 12.25 -0.07
N ASP A 345 39.19 12.32 1.07
CA ASP A 345 39.24 13.52 1.90
C ASP A 345 39.83 14.65 1.05
N ASP A 346 39.16 15.80 1.08
CA ASP A 346 39.74 17.14 1.25
C ASP A 346 38.60 18.14 1.58
#